data_AF-A0A354U7D9-F1
#
_entry.id   AF-A0A354U7D9-F1
#
_cell.length_a   1.000
_cell.length_b   1.000
_cell.length_c   1.000
_cell.angle_alpha   90.00
_cell.angle_beta   90.00
_cell.angle_gamma   90.00
#
_symmetry.space_group_name_H-M   'P 1'
#
loop_
_entity.id
_entity.type
_entity.pdbx_description
1 polymer ?
#
loop_
_entity_poly.entity_id
_entity_poly.type
_entity_poly.pdbx_seq_one_letter_code
_entity_poly.pdbx_strand_id
1 'polypeptide(L)'
;MSDFLLPLLKGLYPQFFLFAALGIFLRIRRREWTRFDSLLLGMYLFFFLSLAFQPWLFYRLLVTSRRYLLVALPLCLPFTALGVRDAWRFLCRTPRRKIAGILLLAVCTVFTVWDVYSPLIKEYTSRKKSHERQTVVAAARMIRADWRNRASARVTVMRCDEYQSGKHPLVETHFGQVGYLSGGQLCHPFLKEASLLPDYRVTVGRINEPGWTEVAEGRAAARLPDDIFIYRREAK
;
A
#
# COMPACT_ATOMS: atom_id res chain seq x y z
N MET A 1 2.45 -6.22 18.58
CA MET A 1 3.93 -6.03 18.46
C MET A 1 4.51 -6.70 17.20
N SER A 2 4.13 -7.94 16.87
CA SER A 2 4.50 -8.61 15.61
C SER A 2 4.21 -7.77 14.36
N ASP A 3 3.08 -7.06 14.37
CA ASP A 3 2.60 -6.23 13.25
C ASP A 3 3.41 -4.96 13.01
N PHE A 4 4.31 -4.60 13.94
CA PHE A 4 5.23 -3.47 13.79
C PHE A 4 6.65 -3.95 13.47
N LEU A 5 7.18 -4.89 14.24
CA LEU A 5 8.56 -5.36 14.11
C LEU A 5 8.81 -6.07 12.78
N LEU A 6 7.87 -6.90 12.33
CA LEU A 6 8.05 -7.68 11.12
C LEU A 6 8.03 -6.80 9.85
N PRO A 7 7.13 -5.81 9.71
CA PRO A 7 7.21 -4.83 8.63
C PRO A 7 8.42 -3.89 8.73
N LEU A 8 8.84 -3.51 9.93
CA LEU A 8 10.02 -2.67 10.15
C LEU A 8 11.30 -3.36 9.65
N LEU A 9 11.52 -4.61 10.06
CA LEU A 9 12.66 -5.42 9.61
C LEU A 9 12.64 -5.67 8.09
N LYS A 10 11.46 -5.95 7.53
CA LYS A 10 11.29 -6.08 6.06
C LYS A 10 11.50 -4.75 5.34
N GLY A 11 11.21 -3.63 6.00
CA GLY A 11 11.37 -2.26 5.51
C GLY A 11 12.82 -1.77 5.50
N LEU A 12 13.73 -2.42 6.22
CA LEU A 12 15.18 -2.21 6.07
C LEU A 12 15.71 -2.76 4.74
N TYR A 13 14.92 -3.61 4.05
CA TYR A 13 15.34 -4.35 2.86
C TYR A 13 16.65 -5.12 3.10
N PRO A 14 16.59 -6.30 3.73
CA PRO A 14 17.76 -7.02 4.23
C PRO A 14 18.89 -7.19 3.22
N GLN A 15 18.55 -7.43 1.94
CA GLN A 15 19.50 -7.54 0.84
C GLN A 15 20.37 -6.29 0.66
N PHE A 16 19.77 -5.10 0.73
CA PHE A 16 20.46 -3.83 0.60
C PHE A 16 21.17 -3.50 1.91
N PHE A 17 20.48 -3.68 3.04
CA PHE A 17 21.03 -3.40 4.36
C PHE A 17 22.33 -4.17 4.65
N LEU A 18 22.43 -5.44 4.23
CA LEU A 18 23.64 -6.24 4.41
C LEU A 18 24.86 -5.62 3.70
N PHE A 19 24.69 -5.20 2.44
CA PHE A 19 25.77 -4.53 1.71
C PHE A 19 26.04 -3.12 2.24
N ALA A 20 25.03 -2.38 2.69
CA ALA A 20 25.22 -1.09 3.33
C ALA A 20 26.03 -1.22 4.63
N ALA A 21 25.69 -2.18 5.49
CA ALA A 21 26.41 -2.45 6.73
C ALA A 21 27.86 -2.85 6.45
N LEU A 22 28.10 -3.69 5.44
CA LEU A 22 29.44 -4.03 4.98
C LEU A 22 30.21 -2.79 4.51
N GLY A 23 29.58 -1.94 3.70
CA GLY A 23 30.16 -0.70 3.20
C GLY A 23 30.54 0.26 4.34
N ILE A 24 29.64 0.45 5.31
CA ILE A 24 29.86 1.26 6.51
C ILE A 24 31.04 0.70 7.32
N PHE A 25 31.01 -0.60 7.64
CA PHE A 25 32.04 -1.26 8.44
C PHE A 25 33.44 -1.16 7.81
N LEU A 26 33.55 -1.42 6.51
CA LEU A 26 34.82 -1.34 5.80
C LEU A 26 35.38 0.07 5.78
N ARG A 27 34.52 1.08 5.64
CA ARG A 27 34.93 2.48 5.63
C ARG A 27 35.44 2.96 6.98
N ILE A 28 34.76 2.56 8.06
CA ILE A 28 35.21 2.79 9.44
C ILE A 28 36.56 2.12 9.66
N ARG A 29 36.70 0.85 9.26
CA ARG A 29 37.95 0.08 9.40
C ARG A 29 39.13 0.71 8.65
N ARG A 30 38.89 1.26 7.46
CA ARG A 30 39.92 1.95 6.64
C ARG A 30 40.17 3.39 7.08
N ARG A 31 39.45 3.91 8.08
CA ARG A 31 39.49 5.31 8.52
C ARG A 31 39.16 6.31 7.40
N GLU A 32 38.36 5.89 6.42
CA GLU A 32 37.89 6.71 5.30
C GLU A 32 36.51 7.33 5.58
N TRP A 33 36.11 7.37 6.85
CA TRP A 33 34.81 7.90 7.28
C TRP A 33 34.81 9.42 7.21
N THR A 34 33.90 9.98 6.40
CA THR A 34 33.80 11.42 6.19
C THR A 34 32.64 12.01 6.98
N ARG A 35 32.65 13.34 7.20
CA ARG A 35 31.51 14.06 7.80
C ARG A 35 30.23 13.89 6.99
N PHE A 36 30.36 13.80 5.66
CA PHE A 36 29.23 13.53 4.77
C PHE A 36 28.58 12.16 5.04
N ASP A 37 29.37 11.15 5.40
CA ASP A 37 28.85 9.82 5.72
C ASP A 37 28.03 9.83 7.02
N SER A 38 28.50 10.56 8.03
CA SER A 38 27.75 10.78 9.26
C SER A 38 26.43 11.52 8.99
N LEU A 39 26.46 12.56 8.14
CA LEU A 39 25.27 13.30 7.76
C LEU A 39 24.27 12.42 7.01
N LEU A 40 24.72 11.67 6.01
CA LEU A 40 23.88 10.79 5.21
C LEU A 40 23.27 9.67 6.05
N LEU A 41 24.06 9.04 6.93
CA LEU A 41 23.58 8.02 7.87
C LEU A 41 22.57 8.62 8.85
N GLY A 42 22.84 9.81 9.37
CA GLY A 42 21.92 10.55 10.25
C GLY A 42 20.59 10.85 9.56
N MET A 43 20.63 11.35 8.31
CA MET A 43 19.44 11.59 7.50
C MET A 43 18.65 10.30 7.25
N TYR A 44 19.33 9.19 6.90
CA TYR A 44 18.68 7.89 6.73
C TYR A 44 17.97 7.44 8.01
N LEU A 45 18.67 7.46 9.15
CA LEU A 45 18.11 7.02 10.43
C LEU A 45 16.93 7.90 10.85
N PHE A 46 17.09 9.22 10.77
CA PHE A 46 16.02 10.17 11.07
C PHE A 46 14.80 9.91 10.19
N PHE A 47 14.98 9.87 8.87
CA PHE A 47 13.87 9.70 7.93
C PHE A 47 13.19 8.33 8.08
N PHE A 48 13.96 7.26 8.26
CA PHE A 48 13.43 5.91 8.48
C PHE A 48 12.62 5.82 9.79
N LEU A 49 13.16 6.34 10.89
CA LEU A 49 12.47 6.34 12.19
C LEU A 49 11.23 7.23 12.16
N SER A 50 11.32 8.44 11.59
CA SER A 50 10.16 9.32 11.45
C SER A 50 9.02 8.65 10.68
N LEU A 51 9.31 7.99 9.55
CA LEU A 51 8.31 7.24 8.79
C LEU A 51 7.76 6.03 9.55
N ALA A 52 8.62 5.31 10.28
CA ALA A 52 8.20 4.16 11.07
C ALA A 52 7.24 4.56 12.21
N PHE A 53 7.51 5.69 12.88
CA PHE A 53 6.75 6.15 14.05
C PHE A 53 5.61 7.13 13.70
N GLN A 54 5.49 7.58 12.46
CA GLN A 54 4.40 8.47 12.03
C GLN A 54 2.99 7.94 12.40
N PRO A 55 2.65 6.66 12.19
CA PRO A 55 1.32 6.14 12.54
C PRO A 55 1.06 6.17 14.06
N TRP A 56 2.10 5.99 14.87
CA TRP A 56 2.00 6.10 16.31
C TRP A 56 1.77 7.55 16.75
N LEU A 57 2.46 8.51 16.13
CA LEU A 57 2.37 9.93 16.51
C LEU A 57 0.99 10.53 16.19
N PHE A 58 0.39 10.17 15.05
CA PHE A 58 -0.89 10.73 14.60
C PHE A 58 -2.12 9.91 15.03
N TYR A 59 -2.00 8.58 15.09
CA TYR A 59 -3.15 7.70 15.32
C TYR A 59 -3.03 6.84 16.58
N ARG A 60 -1.93 6.96 17.35
CA ARG A 60 -1.60 6.11 18.51
C ARG A 60 -1.59 4.61 18.21
N LEU A 61 -1.38 4.26 16.94
CA LEU A 61 -1.33 2.87 16.46
C LEU A 61 0.10 2.51 16.03
N LEU A 62 0.66 1.48 16.66
CA LEU A 62 1.97 0.89 16.30
C LEU A 62 1.81 -0.09 15.13
N VAL A 63 1.55 0.48 13.95
CA VAL A 63 1.47 -0.25 12.68
C VAL A 63 2.34 0.46 11.66
N THR A 64 3.16 -0.27 10.91
CA THR A 64 3.92 0.31 9.80
C THR A 64 3.83 -0.59 8.57
N SER A 65 3.99 0.00 7.39
CA SER A 65 3.98 -0.72 6.12
C SER A 65 5.34 -0.59 5.46
N ARG A 66 5.83 -1.72 4.94
CA ARG A 66 7.07 -1.78 4.14
C ARG A 66 7.11 -0.73 3.03
N ARG A 67 5.96 -0.42 2.43
CA ARG A 67 5.85 0.54 1.32
C ARG A 67 6.23 1.96 1.73
N TYR A 68 5.91 2.38 2.95
CA TYR A 68 6.28 3.71 3.44
C TYR A 68 7.77 3.82 3.71
N LEU A 69 8.38 2.73 4.21
CA LEU A 69 9.82 2.67 4.48
C LEU A 69 10.67 2.64 3.18
N LEU A 70 10.06 2.30 2.03
CA LEU A 70 10.72 2.35 0.71
C LEU A 70 11.28 3.74 0.40
N VAL A 71 10.63 4.80 0.86
CA VAL A 71 11.06 6.18 0.60
C VAL A 71 12.42 6.49 1.24
N ALA A 72 12.81 5.77 2.31
CA ALA A 72 14.13 5.91 2.93
C ALA A 72 15.24 5.14 2.19
N LEU A 73 14.88 4.20 1.30
CA LEU A 73 15.83 3.32 0.61
C LEU A 73 16.92 4.08 -0.17
N PRO A 74 16.63 5.17 -0.92
CA PRO A 74 17.64 5.89 -1.69
C PRO A 74 18.81 6.42 -0.85
N LEU A 75 18.58 6.78 0.41
CA LEU A 75 19.62 7.27 1.32
C LEU A 75 20.59 6.15 1.76
N CYS A 76 20.15 4.89 1.68
CA CYS A 76 20.96 3.72 1.98
C CYS A 76 21.82 3.27 0.77
N LEU A 77 21.37 3.56 -0.45
CA LEU A 77 22.01 3.09 -1.69
C LEU A 77 23.50 3.44 -1.84
N PRO A 78 23.98 4.64 -1.48
CA PRO A 78 25.41 4.95 -1.55
C PRO A 78 26.27 3.99 -0.74
N PHE A 79 25.84 3.64 0.48
CA PHE A 79 26.55 2.66 1.32
C PHE A 79 26.49 1.26 0.72
N THR A 80 25.34 0.88 0.12
CA THR A 80 25.23 -0.41 -0.57
C THR A 80 26.19 -0.51 -1.75
N ALA A 81 26.30 0.55 -2.56
CA ALA A 81 27.17 0.58 -3.73
C ALA A 81 28.64 0.45 -3.33
N LEU A 82 29.05 1.11 -2.24
CA LEU A 82 30.39 0.97 -1.68
C LEU A 82 30.65 -0.44 -1.18
N GLY A 83 29.72 -1.03 -0.43
CA GLY A 83 29.83 -2.40 0.07
C GLY A 83 29.92 -3.42 -1.06
N VAL A 84 29.09 -3.30 -2.10
CA VAL A 84 29.12 -4.16 -3.29
C VAL A 84 30.43 -4.01 -4.03
N ARG A 85 30.91 -2.77 -4.26
CA ARG A 85 32.18 -2.50 -4.94
C ARG A 85 33.35 -3.18 -4.23
N ASP A 86 33.40 -3.06 -2.91
CA ASP A 86 34.50 -3.60 -2.13
C ASP A 86 34.42 -5.13 -1.99
N ALA A 87 33.21 -5.68 -1.84
CA ALA A 87 32.98 -7.12 -1.92
C ALA A 87 33.42 -7.67 -3.29
N TRP A 88 33.08 -6.98 -4.38
CA TRP A 88 33.46 -7.35 -5.73
C TRP A 88 34.98 -7.32 -5.95
N ARG A 89 35.67 -6.28 -5.47
CA ARG A 89 37.14 -6.19 -5.52
C ARG A 89 37.80 -7.36 -4.77
N PHE A 90 37.24 -7.77 -3.64
CA PHE A 90 37.73 -8.93 -2.89
C PHE A 90 37.50 -10.25 -3.65
N LEU A 91 36.32 -10.41 -4.26
CA LEU A 91 35.94 -11.60 -5.02
C LEU A 91 36.72 -11.74 -6.33
N CYS A 92 37.09 -10.64 -7.00
CA CYS A 92 37.84 -10.70 -8.26
C CYS A 92 39.32 -11.07 -8.12
N ARG A 93 39.85 -11.27 -6.91
CA ARG A 93 41.28 -11.58 -6.69
C ARG A 93 41.72 -12.92 -7.27
N THR A 94 40.81 -13.88 -7.41
CA THR A 94 41.11 -15.18 -8.03
C THR A 94 39.97 -15.61 -8.95
N PRO A 95 40.23 -16.37 -10.03
CA PRO A 95 39.21 -16.76 -10.99
C PRO A 95 38.06 -17.55 -10.35
N ARG A 96 38.36 -18.45 -9.39
CA ARG A 96 37.35 -19.19 -8.62
C ARG A 96 36.45 -18.27 -7.80
N ARG A 97 37.02 -17.25 -7.13
CA ARG A 97 36.24 -16.27 -6.35
C ARG A 97 35.44 -15.32 -7.24
N LYS A 98 35.93 -15.03 -8.45
CA LYS A 98 35.19 -14.22 -9.44
C LYS A 98 33.91 -14.93 -9.87
N ILE A 99 33.97 -16.23 -10.18
CA ILE A 99 32.79 -17.04 -10.48
C ILE A 99 31.81 -17.05 -9.30
N ALA A 100 32.31 -17.25 -8.08
CA ALA A 100 31.47 -17.18 -6.88
C ALA A 100 30.81 -15.81 -6.68
N GLY A 101 31.52 -14.71 -6.99
CA GLY A 101 30.95 -13.37 -6.92
C GLY A 101 29.88 -13.12 -7.97
N ILE A 102 30.05 -13.62 -9.19
CA ILE A 102 29.03 -13.55 -10.25
C ILE A 102 27.78 -14.32 -9.82
N LEU A 103 27.94 -15.54 -9.29
CA LEU A 103 26.82 -16.34 -8.78
C LEU A 103 26.10 -15.64 -7.62
N LEU A 104 26.85 -15.06 -6.67
CA LEU A 104 26.28 -14.31 -5.55
C LEU A 104 25.44 -13.12 -6.05
N LEU A 105 25.98 -12.32 -6.97
CA LEU A 105 25.25 -11.19 -7.56
C LEU A 105 24.02 -11.67 -8.31
N ALA A 106 24.12 -12.73 -9.11
CA ALA A 106 22.98 -13.32 -9.81
C ALA A 106 21.89 -13.77 -8.84
N VAL A 107 22.24 -14.44 -7.74
CA VAL A 107 21.30 -14.85 -6.69
C VAL A 107 20.63 -13.64 -6.05
N CYS A 108 21.40 -12.59 -5.71
CA CYS A 108 20.84 -11.34 -5.18
C CYS A 108 19.88 -10.69 -6.19
N THR A 109 20.23 -10.62 -7.47
CA THR A 109 19.34 -10.06 -8.51
C THR A 109 18.07 -10.88 -8.64
N VAL A 110 18.16 -12.21 -8.74
CA VAL A 110 16.97 -13.08 -8.81
C VAL A 110 16.09 -12.90 -7.58
N PHE A 111 16.68 -12.80 -6.38
CA PHE A 111 15.93 -12.57 -5.15
C PHE A 111 15.26 -11.20 -5.13
N THR A 112 15.94 -10.14 -5.58
CA THR A 112 15.34 -8.79 -5.69
C THR A 112 14.14 -8.78 -6.63
N VAL A 113 14.27 -9.40 -7.80
CA VAL A 113 13.21 -9.52 -8.81
C VAL A 113 12.05 -10.33 -8.22
N TRP A 114 12.35 -11.45 -7.59
CA TRP A 114 11.32 -12.26 -6.93
C TRP A 114 10.58 -11.47 -5.85
N ASP A 115 11.26 -10.71 -5.00
CA ASP A 115 10.62 -9.96 -3.92
C ASP A 115 9.74 -8.80 -4.45
N VAL A 116 10.11 -8.20 -5.57
CA VAL A 116 9.30 -7.18 -6.28
C VAL A 116 8.08 -7.80 -6.94
N TYR A 117 8.24 -8.92 -7.66
CA TYR A 117 7.16 -9.53 -8.44
C TYR A 117 6.32 -10.54 -7.65
N SER A 118 6.80 -11.10 -6.55
CA SER A 118 6.05 -12.06 -5.71
C SER A 118 4.68 -11.53 -5.27
N PRO A 119 4.53 -10.29 -4.77
CA PRO A 119 3.20 -9.78 -4.42
C PRO A 119 2.28 -9.64 -5.63
N LEU A 120 2.81 -9.22 -6.79
CA LEU A 120 2.05 -9.15 -8.04
C LEU A 120 1.62 -10.55 -8.48
N ILE A 121 2.54 -11.51 -8.56
CA ILE A 121 2.24 -12.90 -8.91
C ILE A 121 1.20 -13.48 -7.95
N LYS A 122 1.32 -13.25 -6.64
CA LYS A 122 0.33 -13.70 -5.64
C LYS A 122 -1.05 -13.09 -5.85
N GLU A 123 -1.13 -11.84 -6.27
CA GLU A 123 -2.39 -11.17 -6.59
C GLU A 123 -3.12 -11.83 -7.77
N TYR A 124 -2.37 -12.25 -8.80
CA TYR A 124 -2.93 -12.92 -9.99
C TYR A 124 -3.11 -14.43 -9.85
N THR A 125 -2.27 -15.10 -9.07
CA THR A 125 -2.27 -16.58 -8.94
C THR A 125 -3.18 -17.08 -7.81
N SER A 126 -3.38 -16.29 -6.75
CA SER A 126 -4.27 -16.70 -5.66
C SER A 126 -5.72 -16.49 -6.07
N ARG A 127 -6.51 -17.58 -6.12
CA ARG A 127 -7.95 -17.52 -6.40
C ARG A 127 -8.68 -16.53 -5.48
N LYS A 128 -8.33 -16.49 -4.18
CA LYS A 128 -8.93 -15.58 -3.20
C LYS A 128 -8.65 -14.11 -3.52
N LYS A 129 -7.41 -13.76 -3.86
CA LYS A 129 -7.01 -12.37 -4.17
C LYS A 129 -7.53 -11.92 -5.53
N SER A 130 -7.53 -12.82 -6.50
CA SER A 130 -8.15 -12.56 -7.81
C SER A 130 -9.65 -12.31 -7.67
N HIS A 131 -10.34 -13.12 -6.86
CA HIS A 131 -11.75 -12.93 -6.55
C HIS A 131 -12.01 -11.59 -5.84
N GLU A 132 -11.26 -11.27 -4.79
CA GLU A 132 -11.32 -9.98 -4.08
C GLU A 132 -11.11 -8.79 -5.04
N ARG A 133 -10.16 -8.88 -5.97
CA ARG A 133 -9.94 -7.83 -6.97
C ARG A 133 -11.11 -7.72 -7.95
N GLN A 134 -11.63 -8.84 -8.46
CA GLN A 134 -12.77 -8.83 -9.38
C GLN A 134 -14.00 -8.23 -8.72
N THR A 135 -14.29 -8.62 -7.47
CA THR A 135 -15.28 -7.99 -6.61
C THR A 135 -15.12 -6.49 -6.54
N VAL A 136 -13.92 -6.02 -6.18
CA VAL A 136 -13.66 -4.60 -5.98
C VAL A 136 -13.93 -3.81 -7.26
N VAL A 137 -13.48 -4.33 -8.40
CA VAL A 137 -13.68 -3.70 -9.71
C VAL A 137 -15.16 -3.72 -10.12
N ALA A 138 -15.84 -4.85 -9.91
CA ALA A 138 -17.26 -5.01 -10.20
C ALA A 138 -18.11 -4.03 -9.36
N ALA A 139 -17.89 -4.01 -8.05
CA ALA A 139 -18.61 -3.14 -7.13
C ALA A 139 -18.35 -1.66 -7.43
N ALA A 140 -17.09 -1.29 -7.68
CA ALA A 140 -16.74 0.08 -8.06
C ALA A 140 -17.40 0.52 -9.36
N ARG A 141 -17.52 -0.37 -10.36
CA ARG A 141 -18.21 -0.07 -11.63
C ARG A 141 -19.70 0.13 -11.42
N MET A 142 -20.35 -0.71 -10.62
CA MET A 142 -21.78 -0.57 -10.30
C MET A 142 -22.08 0.74 -9.59
N ILE A 143 -21.34 1.05 -8.53
CA ILE A 143 -21.50 2.30 -7.77
C ILE A 143 -21.30 3.51 -8.69
N ARG A 144 -20.26 3.48 -9.55
CA ARG A 144 -20.00 4.58 -10.49
C ARG A 144 -21.11 4.75 -11.53
N ALA A 145 -21.66 3.66 -12.05
CA ALA A 145 -22.75 3.70 -13.02
C ALA A 145 -24.04 4.24 -12.40
N ASP A 146 -24.43 3.72 -11.23
CA ASP A 146 -25.60 4.19 -10.48
C ASP A 146 -25.47 5.68 -10.09
N TRP A 147 -24.30 6.09 -9.58
CA TRP A 147 -24.03 7.48 -9.20
C TRP A 147 -24.09 8.44 -10.39
N ARG A 148 -23.53 8.05 -11.55
CA ARG A 148 -23.60 8.88 -12.78
C ARG A 148 -25.04 9.05 -13.24
N ASN A 149 -25.83 7.98 -13.26
CA ASN A 149 -27.25 8.03 -13.63
C ASN A 149 -28.02 8.99 -12.69
N ARG A 150 -27.70 8.97 -11.39
CA ARG A 150 -28.29 9.86 -10.39
C ARG A 150 -27.90 11.34 -10.56
N ALA A 151 -26.62 11.61 -10.81
CA ALA A 151 -26.11 12.97 -11.04
C ALA A 151 -26.70 13.61 -12.30
N SER A 152 -27.14 12.79 -13.26
CA SER A 152 -27.79 13.22 -14.50
C SER A 152 -29.26 13.60 -14.28
N ALA A 153 -29.91 13.01 -13.26
CA ALA A 153 -31.34 13.12 -13.00
C ALA A 153 -31.73 14.17 -11.93
N ARG A 154 -30.79 14.66 -11.12
CA ARG A 154 -31.06 15.65 -10.05
C ARG A 154 -30.14 16.86 -10.16
N VAL A 155 -30.54 17.84 -10.99
CA VAL A 155 -30.12 19.23 -10.82
C VAL A 155 -31.36 20.05 -10.51
N THR A 156 -31.90 19.84 -9.31
CA THR A 156 -32.96 20.65 -8.73
C THR A 156 -32.56 20.96 -7.30
N VAL A 157 -31.88 22.10 -7.14
CA VAL A 157 -31.69 22.87 -5.89
C VAL A 157 -31.44 22.01 -4.65
N MET A 158 -30.18 21.68 -4.36
CA MET A 158 -29.81 21.02 -3.09
C MET A 158 -29.85 22.04 -1.93
N ARG A 159 -30.37 21.61 -0.78
CA ARG A 159 -30.29 22.36 0.47
C ARG A 159 -28.84 22.38 0.99
N CYS A 160 -28.44 23.43 1.72
CA CYS A 160 -27.05 23.63 2.17
C CYS A 160 -26.54 22.51 3.10
N ASP A 161 -27.43 21.82 3.81
CA ASP A 161 -27.18 20.65 4.67
C ASP A 161 -26.94 19.34 3.87
N GLU A 162 -27.32 19.31 2.60
CA GLU A 162 -27.05 18.22 1.67
C GLU A 162 -25.87 18.52 0.73
N TYR A 163 -25.27 19.70 0.85
CA TYR A 163 -24.19 20.15 -0.02
C TYR A 163 -22.88 19.42 0.30
N GLN A 164 -22.58 18.39 -0.49
CA GLN A 164 -21.24 17.81 -0.55
C GLN A 164 -20.43 18.51 -1.65
N SER A 165 -19.42 19.29 -1.24
CA SER A 165 -18.45 19.89 -2.16
C SER A 165 -17.64 18.80 -2.86
N GLY A 166 -17.95 18.52 -4.12
CA GLY A 166 -17.28 17.51 -4.94
C GLY A 166 -18.11 16.22 -5.06
N LYS A 167 -18.83 16.08 -6.17
CA LYS A 167 -19.84 15.07 -6.55
C LYS A 167 -19.34 13.61 -6.56
N HIS A 168 -18.81 13.11 -5.45
CA HIS A 168 -18.14 11.82 -5.35
C HIS A 168 -18.85 10.95 -4.29
N PRO A 169 -19.17 9.68 -4.61
CA PRO A 169 -19.95 8.85 -3.70
C PRO A 169 -19.18 8.54 -2.41
N LEU A 170 -19.83 8.66 -1.25
CA LEU A 170 -19.26 8.20 0.01
C LEU A 170 -19.60 6.72 0.22
N VAL A 171 -18.59 5.85 0.26
CA VAL A 171 -18.77 4.39 0.29
C VAL A 171 -18.27 3.80 1.59
N GLU A 172 -19.13 3.06 2.28
CA GLU A 172 -18.77 2.21 3.41
C GLU A 172 -18.49 0.77 2.92
N THR A 173 -17.32 0.22 3.23
CA THR A 173 -16.95 -1.12 2.76
C THR A 173 -15.79 -1.70 3.57
N HIS A 174 -15.74 -3.03 3.68
CA HIS A 174 -14.55 -3.75 4.14
C HIS A 174 -13.43 -3.76 3.09
N PHE A 175 -13.76 -3.52 1.82
CA PHE A 175 -12.82 -3.46 0.71
C PHE A 175 -12.45 -2.00 0.44
N GLY A 176 -11.49 -1.45 1.21
CA GLY A 176 -11.18 -0.02 1.18
C GLY A 176 -10.90 0.60 -0.21
N GLN A 177 -10.49 -0.22 -1.18
CA GLN A 177 -10.25 0.20 -2.57
C GLN A 177 -11.52 0.60 -3.34
N VAL A 178 -12.71 0.10 -2.95
CA VAL A 178 -13.96 0.38 -3.68
C VAL A 178 -14.35 1.85 -3.60
N GLY A 179 -14.15 2.50 -2.45
CA GLY A 179 -14.40 3.94 -2.29
C GLY A 179 -13.61 4.74 -3.32
N TYR A 180 -12.28 4.57 -3.35
CA TYR A 180 -11.41 5.23 -4.33
C TYR A 180 -11.76 4.85 -5.78
N LEU A 181 -11.90 3.55 -6.07
CA LEU A 181 -12.13 3.07 -7.44
C LEU A 181 -13.52 3.41 -7.98
N SER A 182 -14.52 3.66 -7.15
CA SER A 182 -15.81 4.18 -7.60
C SER A 182 -15.71 5.63 -8.09
N GLY A 183 -14.57 6.30 -7.84
CA GLY A 183 -14.42 7.75 -7.97
C GLY A 183 -14.97 8.49 -6.75
N GLY A 184 -15.07 7.79 -5.62
CA GLY A 184 -15.63 8.24 -4.36
C GLY A 184 -14.60 8.39 -3.25
N GLN A 185 -15.10 8.51 -2.02
CA GLN A 185 -14.28 8.43 -0.82
C GLN A 185 -14.73 7.27 0.06
N LEU A 186 -13.80 6.70 0.83
CA LEU A 186 -14.13 5.71 1.83
C LEU A 186 -14.74 6.40 3.06
N CYS A 187 -15.88 5.92 3.55
CA CYS A 187 -16.44 6.37 4.81
C CYS A 187 -15.62 5.79 5.97
N HIS A 188 -14.66 6.57 6.44
CA HIS A 188 -13.86 6.22 7.60
C HIS A 188 -14.67 6.31 8.91
N PRO A 189 -14.32 5.53 9.95
CA PRO A 189 -15.04 5.58 11.24
C PRO A 189 -15.19 6.98 11.84
N PHE A 190 -14.16 7.83 11.72
CA PHE A 190 -14.22 9.21 12.22
C PHE A 190 -15.27 10.09 11.51
N LEU A 191 -15.60 9.79 10.25
CA LEU A 191 -16.66 10.50 9.52
C LEU A 191 -18.05 10.12 10.05
N LYS A 192 -18.20 8.88 10.53
CA LYS A 192 -19.44 8.44 11.18
C LYS A 192 -19.64 9.12 12.53
N GLU A 193 -18.57 9.31 13.29
CA GLU A 193 -18.60 10.09 14.55
C GLU A 193 -18.99 11.55 14.30
N ALA A 194 -18.60 12.10 13.15
CA ALA A 194 -19.05 13.41 12.67
C ALA A 194 -20.46 13.41 12.04
N SER A 195 -21.26 12.35 12.24
CA SER A 195 -22.62 12.18 11.71
C SER A 195 -22.73 12.19 10.17
N LEU A 196 -21.63 11.96 9.46
CA LEU A 196 -21.61 11.91 8.00
C LEU A 196 -21.96 10.49 7.55
N LEU A 197 -23.16 10.33 7.01
CA LEU A 197 -23.70 9.04 6.61
C LEU A 197 -23.25 8.65 5.19
N PRO A 198 -22.85 7.38 4.95
CA PRO A 198 -22.46 6.90 3.64
C PRO A 198 -23.63 6.84 2.64
N ASP A 199 -23.35 7.05 1.36
CA ASP A 199 -24.33 6.94 0.28
C ASP A 199 -24.47 5.50 -0.21
N TYR A 200 -23.37 4.74 -0.16
CA TYR A 200 -23.31 3.34 -0.52
C TYR A 200 -22.68 2.51 0.58
N ARG A 201 -23.14 1.28 0.73
CA ARG A 201 -22.55 0.28 1.62
C ARG A 201 -22.32 -1.02 0.84
N VAL A 202 -21.12 -1.57 0.93
CA VAL A 202 -20.75 -2.84 0.29
C VAL A 202 -20.43 -3.87 1.36
N THR A 203 -21.22 -4.94 1.41
CA THR A 203 -21.08 -6.01 2.41
C THR A 203 -20.95 -7.38 1.78
N VAL A 204 -20.36 -8.29 2.55
CA VAL A 204 -20.43 -9.73 2.30
C VAL A 204 -21.67 -10.24 3.04
N GLY A 205 -22.64 -10.77 2.31
CA GLY A 205 -23.95 -11.16 2.84
C GLY A 205 -24.98 -10.03 2.85
N ARG A 206 -26.25 -10.44 3.00
CA ARG A 206 -27.40 -9.53 3.02
C ARG A 206 -27.51 -8.78 4.34
N ILE A 207 -27.92 -7.52 4.26
CA ILE A 207 -28.23 -6.68 5.41
C ILE A 207 -29.75 -6.46 5.45
N ASN A 208 -30.34 -6.54 6.65
CA ASN A 208 -31.75 -6.25 6.91
C ASN A 208 -31.90 -4.94 7.72
N GLU A 209 -31.23 -3.88 7.28
CA GLU A 209 -31.32 -2.56 7.93
C GLU A 209 -32.28 -1.65 7.16
N PRO A 210 -33.21 -0.95 7.83
CA PRO A 210 -34.12 -0.01 7.17
C PRO A 210 -33.37 1.21 6.61
N GLY A 211 -33.83 1.73 5.46
CA GLY A 211 -33.22 2.87 4.77
C GLY A 211 -32.14 2.52 3.75
N TRP A 212 -31.97 1.24 3.43
CA TRP A 212 -31.01 0.74 2.44
C TRP A 212 -31.72 -0.08 1.35
N THR A 213 -31.45 0.26 0.09
CA THR A 213 -31.95 -0.46 -1.09
C THR A 213 -30.81 -1.19 -1.80
N GLU A 214 -30.98 -2.48 -2.09
CA GLU A 214 -29.99 -3.21 -2.88
C GLU A 214 -29.94 -2.67 -4.32
N VAL A 215 -28.75 -2.33 -4.79
CA VAL A 215 -28.49 -1.96 -6.18
C VAL A 215 -28.33 -3.26 -6.98
N ALA A 216 -29.45 -3.88 -7.33
CA ALA A 216 -29.48 -5.13 -8.08
C ALA A 216 -29.30 -4.92 -9.60
N GLU A 217 -29.63 -3.74 -10.10
CA GLU A 217 -29.51 -3.41 -11.53
C GLU A 217 -28.04 -3.45 -11.98
N GLY A 218 -27.77 -4.21 -13.04
CA GLY A 218 -26.42 -4.33 -13.59
C GLY A 218 -25.49 -5.30 -12.84
N ARG A 219 -25.97 -6.05 -11.85
CA ARG A 219 -25.17 -7.07 -11.12
C ARG A 219 -24.55 -8.11 -12.07
N ALA A 220 -25.34 -8.59 -13.03
CA ALA A 220 -24.87 -9.49 -14.10
C ALA A 220 -23.88 -8.80 -15.06
N ALA A 221 -24.15 -7.55 -15.45
CA ALA A 221 -23.28 -6.77 -16.32
C ALA A 221 -21.91 -6.45 -15.67
N ALA A 222 -21.90 -6.25 -14.36
CA ALA A 222 -20.70 -6.00 -13.58
C ALA A 222 -19.97 -7.28 -13.15
N ARG A 223 -20.56 -8.46 -13.36
CA ARG A 223 -20.05 -9.77 -12.89
C ARG A 223 -19.74 -9.75 -11.39
N LEU A 224 -20.65 -9.18 -10.59
CA LEU A 224 -20.51 -9.14 -9.14
C LEU A 224 -20.71 -10.57 -8.57
N PRO A 225 -19.87 -11.01 -7.62
CA PRO A 225 -20.09 -12.28 -6.93
C PRO A 225 -21.43 -12.36 -6.17
N ASP A 226 -21.93 -13.58 -6.01
CA ASP A 226 -23.24 -13.84 -5.40
C ASP A 226 -23.28 -13.54 -3.89
N ASP A 227 -22.12 -13.57 -3.23
CA ASP A 227 -21.95 -13.31 -1.80
C ASP A 227 -21.82 -11.82 -1.47
N ILE A 228 -21.76 -10.94 -2.47
CA ILE A 228 -21.48 -9.51 -2.28
C ILE A 228 -22.65 -8.66 -2.70
N PHE A 229 -23.06 -7.79 -1.79
CA PHE A 229 -24.26 -6.97 -1.92
C PHE A 229 -23.87 -5.49 -1.82
N ILE A 230 -24.45 -4.69 -2.71
CA ILE A 230 -24.25 -3.25 -2.76
C ILE A 230 -25.58 -2.62 -2.40
N TYR A 231 -25.57 -1.86 -1.31
CA TYR A 231 -26.71 -1.14 -0.81
C TYR A 231 -26.54 0.36 -1.06
N ARG A 232 -27.62 1.02 -1.41
CA ARG A 232 -27.75 2.45 -1.58
C ARG A 232 -28.63 3.01 -0.48
N ARG A 233 -28.23 4.13 0.11
CA ARG A 233 -29.04 4.82 1.11
C ARG A 233 -30.25 5.49 0.44
N GLU A 234 -31.44 5.23 0.97
CA GLU A 234 -32.64 5.97 0.61
C GLU A 234 -32.54 7.37 1.21
N ALA A 235 -32.58 8.41 0.36
CA ALA A 235 -32.70 9.77 0.84
C ALA A 235 -34.16 9.97 1.28
N LYS A 236 -34.39 10.27 2.56
CA LYS A 236 -35.67 10.79 3.04
C LYS A 236 -35.87 12.22 2.57
#